data_AF-A0A7Y0X8L4-F1
#
_entry.id   AF-A0A7Y0X8L4-F1
#
_cell.length_a   1.000
_cell.length_b   1.000
_cell.length_c   1.000
_cell.angle_alpha   90.00
_cell.angle_beta   90.00
_cell.angle_gamma   90.00
#
_symmetry.space_group_name_H-M   'P 1'
#
loop_
_entity.id
_entity.type
_entity.pdbx_description
1 polymer ?
#
loop_
_entity_poly.entity_id
_entity_poly.type
_entity_poly.pdbx_seq_one_letter_code
_entity_poly.pdbx_strand_id
1 'polypeptide(L)'
;FRRKTQPIIRYQLDDIIENKQDNGVFEPLGAIAGRCGDRLTLNANHVPVTVLPDLIYRAITLSAQSRVDYRITQTGSQAIQIEADVHHHRVIHQAWIKLFDQLRFDPVRFSYRPA
;
A
#
# COMPACT_ATOMS: atom_id res chain seq x y z
N PHE A 1 -6.85 20.27 29.81
CA PHE A 1 -5.47 20.19 29.30
C PHE A 1 -5.29 21.29 28.25
N ARG A 2 -4.46 22.30 28.49
CA ARG A 2 -4.26 23.45 27.59
C ARG A 2 -2.81 23.43 27.10
N ARG A 3 -2.58 23.04 25.84
CA ARG A 3 -1.24 23.14 25.22
C ARG A 3 -0.94 24.64 25.03
N LYS A 4 0.18 25.14 25.55
CA LYS A 4 0.61 26.55 25.43
C LYS A 4 1.40 26.82 24.14
N THR A 5 2.05 25.81 23.58
CA THR A 5 2.83 25.88 22.34
C THR A 5 2.42 24.76 21.40
N GLN A 6 2.34 25.07 20.10
CA GLN A 6 1.84 24.20 19.02
C GLN A 6 0.47 23.54 19.30
N PRO A 7 -0.60 24.33 19.60
CA PRO A 7 -1.95 23.79 19.55
C PRO A 7 -2.30 23.43 18.10
N ILE A 8 -2.68 22.18 17.86
CA ILE A 8 -3.11 21.72 16.53
C ILE A 8 -4.61 21.48 16.59
N ILE A 9 -5.35 22.16 15.71
CA ILE A 9 -6.83 22.11 15.66
C ILE A 9 -7.22 21.43 14.35
N ARG A 10 -7.98 20.33 14.42
CA ARG A 10 -8.48 19.56 13.26
C ARG A 10 -7.39 19.27 12.22
N TYR A 11 -6.26 18.77 12.68
CA TYR A 11 -5.15 18.41 11.79
C TYR A 11 -5.56 17.27 10.86
N GLN A 12 -5.35 17.47 9.57
CA GLN A 12 -5.48 16.41 8.59
C GLN A 12 -4.21 15.55 8.65
N LEU A 13 -4.35 14.34 9.18
CA LEU A 13 -3.25 13.39 9.34
C LEU A 13 -2.88 12.65 8.05
N ASP A 14 -3.80 12.65 7.08
CA ASP A 14 -3.74 11.87 5.84
C ASP A 14 -3.64 10.35 6.03
N ASP A 15 -3.74 9.83 7.26
CA ASP A 15 -3.79 8.39 7.51
C ASP A 15 -5.14 7.79 7.10
N ILE A 16 -5.11 6.59 6.49
CA ILE A 16 -6.30 5.76 6.24
C ILE A 16 -6.40 4.77 7.39
N ILE A 17 -7.50 4.84 8.14
CA ILE A 17 -7.69 4.06 9.36
C ILE A 17 -8.70 2.94 9.11
N GLU A 18 -8.31 1.70 9.43
CA GLU A 18 -9.25 0.57 9.48
C GLU A 18 -10.18 0.71 10.70
N ASN A 19 -11.47 0.48 10.49
CA ASN A 19 -12.46 0.52 11.55
C ASN A 19 -12.28 -0.70 12.49
N LYS A 20 -12.41 -0.48 13.79
CA LYS A 20 -12.39 -1.54 14.82
C LYS A 20 -13.39 -1.21 15.92
N GLN A 21 -13.94 -2.26 16.53
CA GLN A 21 -14.74 -2.15 17.74
C GLN A 21 -14.12 -3.01 18.85
N ASP A 22 -14.08 -2.49 20.07
CA ASP A 22 -13.76 -3.23 21.29
C ASP A 22 -14.50 -2.65 22.49
N ASN A 23 -14.33 -3.27 23.67
CA ASN A 23 -14.99 -2.88 24.91
C ASN A 23 -14.16 -1.88 25.74
N GLY A 24 -13.20 -1.19 25.13
CA GLY A 24 -12.37 -0.19 25.79
C GLY A 24 -13.14 1.07 26.16
N VAL A 25 -12.57 1.86 27.08
CA VAL A 25 -13.13 3.17 27.48
C VAL A 25 -12.98 4.22 26.37
N PHE A 26 -12.02 4.02 25.46
CA PHE A 26 -11.73 4.91 24.34
C PHE A 26 -12.13 4.26 23.01
N GLU A 27 -12.48 5.09 22.02
CA GLU A 27 -12.73 4.61 20.66
C GLU A 27 -11.45 4.02 20.05
N PRO A 28 -11.44 2.74 19.67
CA PRO A 28 -10.24 2.11 19.15
C PRO A 28 -10.03 2.47 17.68
N LEU A 29 -8.77 2.71 17.31
CA LEU A 29 -8.34 2.69 15.92
C LEU A 29 -7.87 1.27 15.59
N GLY A 30 -8.31 0.71 14.46
CA GLY A 30 -7.95 -0.66 14.08
C GLY A 30 -6.48 -0.81 13.71
N ALA A 31 -6.15 -0.38 12.49
CA ALA A 31 -4.80 -0.29 11.97
C ALA A 31 -4.68 0.93 11.05
N ILE A 32 -3.45 1.42 10.86
CA ILE A 32 -3.16 2.41 9.81
C ILE A 32 -2.92 1.62 8.52
N ALA A 33 -3.91 1.60 7.63
CA ALA A 33 -3.83 0.93 6.32
C ALA A 33 -2.93 1.68 5.32
N GLY A 34 -2.50 2.88 5.64
CA GLY A 34 -1.58 3.66 4.80
C GLY A 34 -1.84 5.15 4.91
N ARG A 35 -1.30 5.91 3.97
CA ARG A 35 -1.47 7.36 3.86
C ARG A 35 -2.12 7.72 2.54
N CYS A 36 -2.94 8.76 2.54
CA CYS A 36 -3.66 9.26 1.37
C CYS A 36 -2.73 9.65 0.22
N GLY A 37 -1.50 10.09 0.50
CA GLY A 37 -0.47 10.43 -0.50
C GLY A 37 0.24 9.22 -1.09
N ASP A 38 0.26 8.09 -0.38
CA ASP A 38 0.91 6.87 -0.82
C ASP A 38 -0.18 5.96 -1.40
N ARG A 39 -0.62 6.17 -2.64
CA ARG A 39 -1.61 5.29 -3.29
C ARG A 39 -1.24 4.99 -4.73
N LEU A 40 -1.50 3.76 -5.17
CA LEU A 40 -1.48 3.41 -6.59
C LEU A 40 -2.89 3.57 -7.15
N THR A 41 -3.01 4.06 -8.38
CA THR A 41 -4.29 4.13 -9.10
C THR A 41 -4.18 3.33 -10.38
N LEU A 42 -4.77 2.13 -10.40
CA LEU A 42 -4.78 1.24 -11.57
C LEU A 42 -6.21 1.10 -12.07
N ASN A 43 -6.40 0.71 -13.32
CA ASN A 43 -7.75 0.44 -13.83
C ASN A 43 -8.11 -1.04 -13.67
N ALA A 44 -9.37 -1.30 -13.28
CA ALA A 44 -10.02 -2.60 -13.39
C ALA A 44 -11.28 -2.41 -14.25
N ASN A 45 -11.41 -3.17 -15.33
CA ASN A 45 -12.47 -2.99 -16.33
C ASN A 45 -12.58 -1.54 -16.80
N HIS A 46 -11.43 -0.89 -17.07
CA HIS A 46 -11.34 0.52 -17.47
C HIS A 46 -11.82 1.56 -16.43
N VAL A 47 -12.07 1.15 -15.19
CA VAL A 47 -12.44 2.04 -14.09
C VAL A 47 -11.25 2.21 -13.14
N PRO A 48 -10.87 3.44 -12.77
CA PRO A 48 -9.81 3.68 -11.80
C PRO A 48 -10.15 3.10 -10.41
N VAL A 49 -9.23 2.33 -9.86
CA VAL A 49 -9.30 1.71 -8.55
C VAL A 49 -8.03 2.08 -7.77
N THR A 50 -8.24 2.53 -6.53
CA THR A 50 -7.15 2.85 -5.62
C THR A 50 -6.65 1.60 -4.92
N VAL A 51 -5.33 1.39 -4.94
CA VAL A 51 -4.65 0.33 -4.18
C VAL A 51 -3.77 0.98 -3.12
N LEU A 52 -4.00 0.57 -1.88
CA LEU A 52 -3.24 1.07 -0.73
C LEU A 52 -1.93 0.30 -0.55
N PRO A 53 -0.85 0.96 -0.08
CA PRO A 53 0.46 0.34 0.10
C PRO A 53 0.44 -0.82 1.07
N ASP A 54 -0.41 -0.79 2.10
CA ASP A 54 -0.55 -1.91 3.04
C ASP A 54 -1.00 -3.19 2.34
N LEU A 55 -1.92 -3.11 1.36
CA LEU A 55 -2.35 -4.29 0.61
C LEU A 55 -1.19 -4.89 -0.19
N ILE A 56 -0.38 -4.03 -0.80
CA ILE A 56 0.83 -4.43 -1.52
C ILE A 56 1.86 -5.05 -0.58
N TYR A 57 2.09 -4.42 0.57
CA TYR A 57 3.01 -4.87 1.60
C TYR A 57 2.61 -6.23 2.17
N ARG A 58 1.32 -6.41 2.49
CA ARG A 58 0.77 -7.69 2.97
C ARG A 58 0.94 -8.79 1.93
N ALA A 59 0.67 -8.52 0.65
CA ALA A 59 0.84 -9.51 -0.41
C ALA A 59 2.29 -10.01 -0.55
N ILE A 60 3.26 -9.09 -0.48
CA ILE A 60 4.70 -9.45 -0.50
C ILE A 60 5.08 -10.20 0.78
N THR A 61 4.71 -9.67 1.95
CA THR A 61 5.08 -10.24 3.26
C THR A 61 4.54 -11.66 3.44
N LEU A 62 3.32 -11.93 2.97
CA LEU A 62 2.73 -13.28 3.02
C LEU A 62 3.37 -14.26 2.03
N SER A 63 4.06 -13.76 1.00
CA SER A 63 4.70 -14.59 -0.02
C SER A 63 6.20 -14.77 0.21
N ALA A 64 6.84 -13.85 0.93
CA ALA A 64 8.27 -13.87 1.19
C ALA A 64 8.61 -14.67 2.46
N GLN A 65 9.72 -15.42 2.41
CA GLN A 65 10.24 -16.18 3.56
C GLN A 65 11.13 -15.33 4.47
N SER A 66 11.51 -14.13 4.03
CA SER A 66 12.36 -13.20 4.77
C SER A 66 11.92 -11.77 4.47
N ARG A 67 12.48 -10.81 5.23
CA ARG A 67 12.19 -9.39 5.02
C ARG A 67 12.64 -8.96 3.63
N VAL A 68 11.73 -8.33 2.89
CA VAL A 68 11.99 -7.79 1.55
C VAL A 68 11.92 -6.27 1.61
N ASP A 69 13.05 -5.61 1.35
CA ASP A 69 13.07 -4.16 1.16
C ASP A 69 12.87 -3.87 -0.35
N TYR A 70 11.94 -2.96 -0.65
CA TYR A 70 11.59 -2.59 -2.01
C TYR A 70 11.05 -1.15 -2.07
N ARG A 71 11.15 -0.54 -3.25
CA ARG A 71 10.51 0.73 -3.61
C ARG A 71 9.60 0.51 -4.81
N ILE A 72 8.43 1.13 -4.77
CA ILE A 72 7.44 1.08 -5.85
C ILE A 72 7.30 2.48 -6.43
N THR A 73 7.20 2.58 -7.75
CA THR A 73 6.85 3.84 -8.42
C THR A 73 5.87 3.56 -9.54
N GLN A 74 4.71 4.21 -9.51
CA GLN A 74 3.80 4.19 -10.64
C GLN A 74 4.31 5.17 -11.71
N THR A 75 4.69 4.66 -12.88
CA THR A 75 5.22 5.46 -13.99
C THR A 75 4.17 5.76 -15.06
N GLY A 76 2.96 5.21 -14.93
CA GLY A 76 1.82 5.43 -15.82
C GLY A 76 0.55 4.75 -15.30
N SER A 77 -0.58 4.94 -15.97
CA SER A 77 -1.89 4.43 -15.52
C SER A 77 -1.96 2.91 -15.34
N GLN A 78 -1.14 2.15 -16.07
CA GLN A 78 -0.98 0.70 -15.95
C GLN A 78 0.49 0.29 -16.03
N ALA A 79 1.39 1.11 -15.47
CA ALA A 79 2.83 0.86 -15.49
C ALA A 79 3.43 1.11 -14.11
N ILE A 80 4.11 0.09 -13.58
CA ILE A 80 4.73 0.12 -12.26
C ILE A 80 6.19 -0.31 -12.36
N GLN A 81 7.06 0.49 -11.77
CA GLN A 81 8.47 0.18 -11.57
C GLN A 81 8.68 -0.32 -10.13
N ILE A 82 9.45 -1.39 -10.01
CA ILE A 82 9.82 -2.04 -8.75
C ILE A 82 11.34 -1.99 -8.63
N GLU A 83 11.81 -1.40 -7.55
CA GLU A 83 13.21 -1.33 -7.16
C GLU A 83 13.44 -2.19 -5.93
N ALA A 84 14.23 -3.25 -6.07
CA ALA A 84 14.52 -4.20 -5.00
C ALA A 84 15.80 -4.97 -5.31
N ASP A 85 16.33 -5.70 -4.32
CA ASP A 85 17.35 -6.70 -4.56
C ASP A 85 16.87 -7.72 -5.62
N VAL A 86 17.75 -8.09 -6.56
CA VAL A 86 17.45 -8.99 -7.68
C VAL A 86 16.91 -10.33 -7.22
N HIS A 87 17.39 -10.85 -6.09
CA HIS A 87 16.91 -12.10 -5.50
C HIS A 87 15.44 -12.03 -5.09
N HIS A 88 14.92 -10.83 -4.81
CA HIS A 88 13.53 -10.60 -4.42
C HIS A 88 12.60 -10.29 -5.60
N HIS A 89 13.11 -10.01 -6.80
CA HIS A 89 12.26 -9.65 -7.95
C HIS A 89 11.21 -10.72 -8.25
N ARG A 90 11.61 -12.00 -8.21
CA ARG A 90 10.71 -13.12 -8.50
C ARG A 90 9.57 -13.24 -7.49
N VAL A 91 9.86 -13.11 -6.20
CA VAL A 91 8.84 -13.26 -5.15
C VAL A 91 7.86 -12.08 -5.17
N ILE A 92 8.35 -10.86 -5.40
CA ILE A 92 7.50 -9.68 -5.55
C ILE A 92 6.59 -9.84 -6.77
N HIS A 93 7.14 -10.21 -7.92
CA HIS A 93 6.39 -10.42 -9.16
C HIS A 93 5.24 -11.43 -8.97
N GLN A 94 5.53 -12.59 -8.36
CA GLN A 94 4.54 -13.63 -8.12
C GLN A 94 3.43 -13.18 -7.16
N ALA A 95 3.80 -12.52 -6.06
CA ALA A 95 2.84 -11.98 -5.10
C ALA A 95 1.88 -10.98 -5.75
N TRP A 96 2.41 -10.13 -6.63
CA TRP A 96 1.66 -9.06 -7.26
C TRP A 96 0.75 -9.53 -8.38
N ILE A 97 1.22 -10.42 -9.24
CA ILE A 97 0.34 -11.02 -10.26
C ILE A 97 -0.85 -11.68 -9.56
N LYS A 98 -0.60 -12.46 -8.51
CA LYS A 98 -1.66 -13.11 -7.75
C LYS A 98 -2.66 -12.08 -7.17
N LEU A 99 -2.16 -11.01 -6.55
CA LEU A 99 -3.00 -9.95 -6.00
C LEU A 99 -3.81 -9.24 -7.10
N PHE A 100 -3.18 -8.92 -8.22
CA PHE A 100 -3.79 -8.11 -9.28
C PHE A 100 -4.82 -8.93 -10.07
N ASP A 101 -4.58 -10.23 -10.26
CA ASP A 101 -5.55 -11.16 -10.81
C ASP A 101 -6.78 -11.29 -9.90
N GLN A 102 -6.58 -11.37 -8.57
CA GLN A 102 -7.68 -11.39 -7.60
C GLN A 102 -8.53 -10.12 -7.64
N LEU A 103 -7.88 -8.97 -7.80
CA LEU A 103 -8.53 -7.67 -7.91
C LEU A 103 -9.07 -7.38 -9.33
N ARG A 104 -8.78 -8.26 -10.29
CA ARG A 104 -9.19 -8.16 -11.70
C ARG A 104 -8.75 -6.84 -12.36
N PHE A 105 -7.51 -6.43 -12.12
CA PHE A 105 -6.95 -5.27 -12.82
C PHE A 105 -6.77 -5.56 -14.31
N ASP A 106 -6.88 -4.51 -15.12
CA ASP A 106 -6.44 -4.57 -16.51
C ASP A 106 -4.93 -4.86 -16.55
N PRO A 107 -4.38 -5.34 -17.68
CA PRO A 107 -2.97 -5.73 -17.78
C PRO A 107 -2.01 -4.63 -17.33
N VAL A 108 -1.22 -4.92 -16.29
CA VAL A 108 -0.21 -4.01 -15.73
C VAL A 108 1.17 -4.37 -16.25
N ARG A 109 1.93 -3.36 -16.69
CA ARG A 109 3.33 -3.52 -17.09
C ARG A 109 4.24 -3.32 -15.89
N PHE A 110 5.07 -4.32 -15.60
CA PHE A 110 6.08 -4.25 -14.56
C PHE A 110 7.46 -4.01 -15.15
N SER A 111 8.22 -3.09 -14.57
CA SER A 111 9.65 -2.93 -14.82
C SER A 111 10.42 -3.11 -13.52
N TYR A 112 11.59 -3.74 -13.60
CA TYR A 112 12.42 -4.07 -12.44
C TYR A 112 13.76 -3.34 -12.53
N ARG A 113 14.21 -2.81 -11.40
CA ARG A 113 15.54 -2.21 -11.24
C ARG A 113 16.18 -2.74 -9.95
N PRO A 114 17.50 -2.97 -9.94
CA PRO A 114 18.21 -3.28 -8.71
C PRO A 114 18.17 -2.06 -7.77
N ALA A 115 18.05 -2.32 -6.47
CA ALA A 115 18.12 -1.30 -5.41
C ALA A 115 19.57 -0.96 -5.04
#